data_AF-A0A2N1GXX4-F1
#
_entry.id   AF-A0A2N1GXX4-F1
#
_cell.length_a   1.000
_cell.length_b   1.000
_cell.length_c   1.000
_cell.angle_alpha   90.00
_cell.angle_beta   90.00
_cell.angle_gamma   90.00
#
_symmetry.space_group_name_H-M   'P 1'
#
loop_
_entity.id
_entity.type
_entity.pdbx_description
1 polymer ?
#
loop_
_entity_poly.entity_id
_entity_poly.type
_entity_poly.pdbx_seq_one_letter_code
_entity_poly.pdbx_strand_id
1 'polypeptide(L)'
;MLNNRSNPLSSSEYEGVKKAGDIEPFPTGKITYLAPLPLPTAMPPYGPHIGAFNDGYMDFGLGSLEVFPWQLIIGGTTAGTFIVLVLFPLLTGLLGILFGYGNEAIWESMVGLFEVALENELISSPLILLICLSVWLHVHKKRLSLIPTRFNRQRREVCFMPEGATEPVFVPWESLSAWIIEAKGATQFGIHRQYGMGIGFYQGETLISQEFQCAGLELAISHWEAIRGYMEYEVNDLKSIQDLQYLQGPDDPPHEGLHTFRNARARMHQQIREGRRSRLSGFFWYLYHVMTLWTIPNRLVEWEVRRLERIGKQALPEVMREWSEPLPKEQWAKPSEELLRLSEQVRRMHKRQPHRPVTQIFAEVCRRAVD
;
A
#
# COMPACT_ATOMS: atom_id res chain seq x y z
N MET A 1 29.47 15.35 19.12
CA MET A 1 30.00 16.52 18.37
C MET A 1 29.29 16.56 17.03
N LEU A 2 28.43 17.56 16.83
CA LEU A 2 27.63 17.78 15.63
C LEU A 2 28.54 18.10 14.44
N ASN A 3 28.62 17.22 13.45
CA ASN A 3 29.23 17.56 12.16
C ASN A 3 28.13 18.09 11.23
N ASN A 4 27.82 19.38 11.39
CA ASN A 4 27.16 20.17 10.37
C ASN A 4 28.07 20.21 9.13
N ARG A 5 27.77 19.39 8.12
CA ARG A 5 28.21 19.63 6.74
C ARG A 5 27.00 19.92 5.87
N SER A 6 26.45 21.11 6.08
CA SER A 6 25.71 21.83 5.05
C SER A 6 26.73 22.40 4.04
N ASN A 7 27.35 21.54 3.24
CA ASN A 7 27.97 22.00 2.00
C ASN A 7 26.95 21.77 0.88
N PRO A 8 26.55 22.82 0.14
CA PRO A 8 25.88 22.58 -1.14
C PRO A 8 26.81 21.72 -2.00
N LEU A 9 26.26 20.66 -2.59
CA LEU A 9 26.97 19.78 -3.51
C LEU A 9 27.75 20.63 -4.52
N SER A 10 29.00 20.26 -4.78
CA SER A 10 29.85 20.97 -5.72
C SER A 10 29.28 20.80 -7.13
N SER A 11 29.45 21.80 -8.00
CA SER A 11 28.91 21.78 -9.37
C SER A 11 29.36 20.59 -10.23
N SER A 12 30.44 19.89 -9.84
CA SER A 12 30.93 18.66 -10.49
C SER A 12 30.22 17.37 -10.03
N GLU A 13 29.53 17.36 -8.89
CA GLU A 13 28.72 16.21 -8.45
C GLU A 13 27.34 16.17 -9.12
N TYR A 14 26.92 17.28 -9.75
CA TYR A 14 25.67 17.37 -10.51
C TYR A 14 25.72 16.74 -11.91
N GLU A 15 26.90 16.39 -12.44
CA GLU A 15 27.06 15.88 -13.81
C GLU A 15 26.48 14.47 -14.04
N GLY A 16 25.95 13.80 -13.00
CA GLY A 16 25.28 12.50 -13.10
C GLY A 16 23.87 12.43 -12.50
N VAL A 17 23.34 13.50 -11.89
CA VAL A 17 22.04 13.47 -11.22
C VAL A 17 20.93 13.69 -12.24
N LYS A 18 20.11 12.64 -12.46
CA LYS A 18 18.94 12.69 -13.35
C LYS A 18 17.94 13.73 -12.83
N LYS A 19 17.36 14.53 -13.72
CA LYS A 19 16.37 15.57 -13.40
C LYS A 19 14.95 15.06 -13.59
N ALA A 20 13.98 15.74 -12.99
CA ALA A 20 12.57 15.47 -13.24
C ALA A 20 12.25 15.56 -14.75
N GLY A 21 11.64 14.50 -15.29
CA GLY A 21 11.34 14.35 -16.72
C GLY A 21 12.40 13.60 -17.53
N ASP A 22 13.58 13.31 -16.97
CA ASP A 22 14.58 12.48 -17.64
C ASP A 22 14.09 11.04 -17.79
N ILE A 23 14.48 10.41 -18.89
CA ILE A 23 14.13 9.03 -19.23
C ILE A 23 15.41 8.24 -19.44
N GLU A 24 15.54 7.12 -18.72
CA GLU A 24 16.63 6.16 -18.88
C GLU A 24 16.09 4.85 -19.46
N PRO A 25 16.37 4.53 -20.73
CA PRO A 25 15.94 3.27 -21.33
C PRO A 25 16.80 2.10 -20.85
N PHE A 26 16.18 0.94 -20.68
CA PHE A 26 16.87 -0.34 -20.48
C PHE A 26 16.26 -1.42 -21.40
N PRO A 27 16.91 -2.56 -21.63
CA PRO A 27 16.49 -3.50 -22.69
C PRO A 27 15.02 -3.94 -22.65
N THR A 28 14.45 -4.05 -21.46
CA THR A 28 13.06 -4.49 -21.24
C THR A 28 12.11 -3.35 -20.89
N GLY A 29 12.54 -2.08 -20.92
CA GLY A 29 11.73 -1.00 -20.36
C GLY A 29 12.40 0.37 -20.32
N LYS A 30 11.92 1.21 -19.41
CA LYS A 30 12.47 2.54 -19.15
C LYS A 30 12.21 2.96 -17.71
N ILE A 31 13.09 3.80 -17.18
CA ILE A 31 12.92 4.53 -15.93
C ILE A 31 12.59 5.98 -16.29
N THR A 32 11.59 6.57 -15.62
CA THR A 32 11.25 7.98 -15.78
C THR A 32 11.35 8.68 -14.43
N TYR A 33 12.15 9.73 -14.36
CA TYR A 33 12.39 10.47 -13.13
C TYR A 33 11.32 11.53 -12.89
N LEU A 34 10.83 11.62 -11.65
CA LEU A 34 9.83 12.60 -11.19
C LEU A 34 10.42 13.63 -10.20
N ALA A 35 11.54 13.30 -9.56
CA ALA A 35 12.34 14.16 -8.71
C ALA A 35 13.83 13.81 -8.90
N PRO A 36 14.79 14.71 -8.61
CA PRO A 36 14.77 15.85 -7.69
C PRO A 36 13.96 17.05 -8.18
N LEU A 37 13.71 18.01 -7.28
CA LEU A 37 12.72 19.09 -7.42
C LEU A 37 11.31 18.52 -7.66
N PRO A 38 10.53 18.27 -6.61
CA PRO A 38 9.32 17.48 -6.67
C PRO A 38 8.14 18.27 -7.29
N LEU A 39 8.09 18.30 -8.62
CA LEU A 39 7.11 19.04 -9.42
C LEU A 39 5.70 18.42 -9.33
N PRO A 40 4.63 19.23 -9.41
CA PRO A 40 3.25 18.74 -9.27
C PRO A 40 2.81 17.94 -10.50
N THR A 41 2.24 16.76 -10.30
CA THR A 41 1.90 15.87 -11.41
C THR A 41 0.48 16.04 -11.97
N ALA A 42 -0.39 16.75 -11.22
CA ALA A 42 -1.83 16.91 -11.49
C ALA A 42 -2.65 15.61 -11.48
N MET A 43 -2.04 14.49 -11.13
CA MET A 43 -2.76 13.24 -10.84
C MET A 43 -3.49 13.34 -9.50
N PRO A 44 -4.59 12.60 -9.29
CA PRO A 44 -5.16 12.47 -7.96
C PRO A 44 -4.18 11.71 -7.05
N PRO A 45 -3.93 12.17 -5.82
CA PRO A 45 -3.04 11.48 -4.88
C PRO A 45 -3.69 10.16 -4.41
N TYR A 46 -2.92 9.08 -4.41
CA TYR A 46 -3.35 7.76 -3.91
C TYR A 46 -2.19 7.02 -3.26
N GLY A 47 -2.32 6.63 -1.99
CA GLY A 47 -1.20 6.14 -1.18
C GLY A 47 -1.55 5.06 -0.17
N PRO A 48 -1.86 3.82 -0.59
CA PRO A 48 -2.15 2.68 0.30
C PRO A 48 -0.94 2.27 1.17
N HIS A 49 0.27 2.64 0.76
CA HIS A 49 1.51 2.31 1.47
C HIS A 49 1.90 3.33 2.57
N ILE A 50 1.10 4.39 2.73
CA ILE A 50 1.31 5.41 3.76
C ILE A 50 0.74 4.93 5.10
N GLY A 51 1.55 5.01 6.15
CA GLY A 51 1.20 4.58 7.50
C GLY A 51 0.75 5.76 8.37
N ALA A 52 1.54 6.05 9.41
CA ALA A 52 1.31 7.21 10.26
C ALA A 52 1.31 8.49 9.42
N PHE A 53 0.32 9.35 9.64
CA PHE A 53 0.13 10.60 8.92
C PHE A 53 -0.34 11.66 9.91
N ASN A 54 0.43 12.72 10.10
CA ASN A 54 0.10 13.82 11.00
C ASN A 54 0.67 15.15 10.49
N ASP A 55 0.54 16.21 11.27
CA ASP A 55 0.96 17.54 10.82
C ASP A 55 2.47 17.77 10.71
N GLY A 56 3.28 16.90 11.30
CA GLY A 56 4.75 16.96 11.27
C GLY A 56 5.36 15.94 10.33
N TYR A 57 5.02 14.67 10.51
CA TYR A 57 5.59 13.56 9.76
C TYR A 57 4.59 12.57 9.17
N MET A 58 5.07 11.87 8.15
CA MET A 58 4.39 10.76 7.49
C MET A 58 5.34 9.57 7.37
N ASP A 59 4.85 8.37 7.70
CA ASP A 59 5.60 7.11 7.53
C ASP A 59 5.24 6.45 6.20
N PHE A 60 6.27 5.96 5.50
CA PHE A 60 6.15 5.32 4.20
C PHE A 60 6.82 3.94 4.18
N GLY A 61 6.23 3.00 3.46
CA GLY A 61 6.83 1.69 3.13
C GLY A 61 6.29 0.49 3.92
N LEU A 62 5.59 0.69 5.05
CA LEU A 62 5.00 -0.40 5.82
C LEU A 62 3.54 -0.72 5.47
N GLY A 63 2.82 0.23 4.84
CA GLY A 63 1.40 0.12 4.47
C GLY A 63 0.42 -0.04 5.64
N SER A 64 -0.87 0.04 5.33
CA SER A 64 -1.94 -0.32 6.26
C SER A 64 -2.08 -1.84 6.36
N LEU A 65 -2.50 -2.32 7.53
CA LEU A 65 -2.95 -3.71 7.67
C LEU A 65 -4.37 -3.83 7.16
N GLU A 66 -4.63 -4.89 6.41
CA GLU A 66 -5.93 -5.20 5.82
C GLU A 66 -6.59 -6.38 6.56
N VAL A 67 -7.91 -6.50 6.44
CA VAL A 67 -8.69 -7.60 7.03
C VAL A 67 -8.49 -8.91 6.25
N PHE A 68 -8.17 -8.81 4.96
CA PHE A 68 -8.11 -9.95 4.04
C PHE A 68 -7.17 -11.08 4.47
N PRO A 69 -5.93 -10.83 4.94
CA PRO A 69 -5.06 -11.89 5.45
C PRO A 69 -5.71 -12.73 6.56
N TRP A 70 -6.42 -12.11 7.51
CA TRP A 70 -7.13 -12.86 8.54
C TRP A 70 -8.32 -13.63 7.98
N GLN A 71 -9.09 -13.04 7.05
CA GLN A 71 -10.15 -13.77 6.34
C GLN A 71 -9.60 -15.00 5.61
N LEU A 72 -8.40 -14.94 5.04
CA LEU A 72 -7.77 -16.08 4.41
C LEU A 72 -7.28 -17.12 5.43
N ILE A 73 -6.56 -16.69 6.47
CA ILE A 73 -5.95 -17.58 7.46
C ILE A 73 -7.01 -18.33 8.27
N ILE A 74 -7.93 -17.61 8.92
CA ILE A 74 -8.93 -18.22 9.80
C ILE A 74 -10.24 -18.52 9.08
N GLY A 75 -10.64 -17.65 8.16
CA GLY A 75 -11.87 -17.82 7.40
C GLY A 75 -11.71 -18.84 6.28
N GLY A 76 -10.60 -18.82 5.55
CA GLY A 76 -10.32 -19.78 4.48
C GLY A 76 -10.18 -21.21 4.99
N THR A 77 -9.53 -21.41 6.13
CA THR A 77 -9.45 -22.72 6.79
C THR A 77 -10.83 -23.20 7.23
N THR A 78 -11.56 -22.38 8.00
CA THR A 78 -12.92 -22.74 8.47
C THR A 78 -13.89 -22.99 7.32
N ALA A 79 -13.89 -22.12 6.30
CA ALA A 79 -14.74 -22.27 5.12
C ALA A 79 -14.37 -23.53 4.34
N GLY A 80 -13.07 -23.81 4.18
CA GLY A 80 -12.56 -25.04 3.57
C GLY A 80 -13.07 -26.28 4.29
N THR A 81 -12.92 -26.34 5.61
CA THR A 81 -13.42 -27.45 6.45
C THR A 81 -14.92 -27.63 6.25
N PHE A 82 -15.72 -26.56 6.27
CA PHE A 82 -17.16 -26.65 6.06
C PHE A 82 -17.52 -27.15 4.66
N ILE A 83 -16.83 -26.68 3.61
CA ILE A 83 -17.06 -27.15 2.24
C ILE A 83 -16.84 -28.66 2.16
N VAL A 84 -15.74 -29.16 2.74
CA VAL A 84 -15.38 -30.58 2.72
C VAL A 84 -16.33 -31.42 3.57
N LEU A 85 -16.68 -30.97 4.78
CA LEU A 85 -17.55 -31.72 5.69
C LEU A 85 -19.03 -31.67 5.30
N VAL A 86 -19.52 -30.58 4.71
CA VAL A 86 -20.96 -30.39 4.49
C VAL A 86 -21.29 -30.42 3.01
N LEU A 87 -20.62 -29.59 2.19
CA LEU A 87 -21.02 -29.44 0.79
C LEU A 87 -20.64 -30.64 -0.06
N PHE A 88 -19.51 -31.31 0.21
CA PHE A 88 -19.13 -32.52 -0.53
C PHE A 88 -20.07 -33.71 -0.27
N PRO A 89 -20.44 -34.04 0.99
CA PRO A 89 -21.49 -35.03 1.25
C PRO A 89 -22.83 -34.65 0.63
N LEU A 90 -23.25 -33.38 0.69
CA LEU A 90 -24.48 -32.96 0.03
C LEU A 90 -24.41 -33.10 -1.50
N LEU A 91 -23.24 -32.85 -2.10
CA LEU A 91 -23.01 -33.04 -3.52
C LEU A 91 -23.09 -34.51 -3.92
N THR A 92 -22.51 -35.43 -3.14
CA THR A 92 -22.64 -36.87 -3.43
C THR A 92 -24.09 -37.34 -3.28
N GLY A 93 -24.82 -36.83 -2.29
CA GLY A 93 -26.25 -37.08 -2.16
C GLY A 93 -27.05 -36.62 -3.38
N LEU A 94 -26.78 -35.41 -3.88
CA LEU A 94 -27.40 -34.86 -5.08
C LEU A 94 -27.09 -35.70 -6.33
N LEU A 95 -25.84 -36.12 -6.51
CA LEU A 95 -25.45 -37.03 -7.59
C LEU A 95 -26.17 -38.37 -7.46
N GLY A 96 -26.31 -38.88 -6.24
CA GLY A 96 -27.07 -40.08 -5.93
C GLY A 96 -28.52 -40.03 -6.43
N ILE A 97 -29.20 -38.91 -6.17
CA ILE A 97 -30.56 -38.63 -6.68
C ILE A 97 -30.56 -38.56 -8.21
N LEU A 98 -29.62 -37.82 -8.80
CA LEU A 98 -29.53 -37.62 -10.25
C LEU A 98 -29.36 -38.92 -11.03
N PHE A 99 -28.59 -39.86 -10.48
CA PHE A 99 -28.35 -41.19 -11.07
C PHE A 99 -29.42 -42.24 -10.69
N GLY A 100 -30.41 -41.88 -9.87
CA GLY A 100 -31.53 -42.77 -9.52
C GLY A 100 -31.18 -43.86 -8.52
N TYR A 101 -30.20 -43.64 -7.64
CA TYR A 101 -29.89 -44.58 -6.55
C TYR A 101 -31.00 -44.60 -5.49
N GLY A 102 -31.11 -45.72 -4.76
CA GLY A 102 -32.05 -45.84 -3.65
C GLY A 102 -31.70 -44.94 -2.47
N ASN A 103 -32.70 -44.52 -1.70
CA ASN A 103 -32.53 -43.61 -0.56
C ASN A 103 -31.50 -44.09 0.46
N GLU A 104 -31.45 -45.39 0.75
CA GLU A 104 -30.48 -45.98 1.68
C GLU A 104 -29.05 -45.82 1.16
N ALA A 105 -28.80 -46.14 -0.11
CA ALA A 105 -27.48 -46.00 -0.74
C ALA A 105 -27.02 -44.53 -0.80
N ILE A 106 -27.95 -43.60 -1.02
CA ILE A 106 -27.67 -42.15 -0.98
C ILE A 106 -27.23 -41.75 0.43
N TRP A 107 -27.98 -42.15 1.45
CA TRP A 107 -27.68 -41.84 2.85
C TRP A 107 -26.34 -42.43 3.29
N GLU A 108 -26.09 -43.71 2.99
CA GLU A 108 -24.83 -44.39 3.29
C GLU A 108 -23.64 -43.70 2.61
N SER A 109 -23.79 -43.27 1.35
CA SER A 109 -22.75 -42.52 0.64
C SER A 109 -22.44 -41.18 1.29
N MET A 110 -23.48 -40.44 1.71
CA MET A 110 -23.31 -39.15 2.38
C MET A 110 -22.61 -39.29 3.73
N VAL A 111 -23.03 -40.26 4.55
CA VAL A 111 -22.45 -40.52 5.87
C VAL A 111 -21.01 -41.02 5.72
N GLY A 112 -20.76 -41.98 4.82
CA GLY A 112 -19.42 -42.50 4.59
C GLY A 112 -18.44 -41.42 4.14
N LEU A 113 -18.87 -40.49 3.26
CA LEU A 113 -18.02 -39.36 2.87
C LEU A 113 -17.80 -38.39 4.02
N PHE A 114 -18.84 -38.11 4.83
CA PHE A 114 -18.72 -37.24 6.01
C PHE A 114 -17.72 -37.80 7.03
N GLU A 115 -17.78 -39.09 7.33
CA GLU A 115 -16.87 -39.75 8.28
C GLU A 115 -15.42 -39.70 7.81
N VAL A 116 -15.17 -40.07 6.55
CA VAL A 116 -13.83 -39.98 5.95
C VAL A 116 -13.34 -38.53 5.92
N ALA A 117 -14.21 -37.59 5.56
CA ALA A 117 -13.88 -36.17 5.56
C ALA A 117 -13.53 -35.68 6.97
N LEU A 118 -14.29 -36.08 7.99
CA LEU A 118 -14.07 -35.70 9.39
C LEU A 118 -12.72 -36.18 9.90
N GLU A 119 -12.37 -37.44 9.64
CA GLU A 119 -11.07 -38.00 10.03
C GLU A 119 -9.90 -37.24 9.40
N ASN A 120 -10.00 -36.93 8.11
CA ASN A 120 -8.97 -36.18 7.40
C ASN A 120 -8.88 -34.73 7.87
N GLU A 121 -10.02 -34.04 8.00
CA GLU A 121 -10.10 -32.63 8.39
C GLU A 121 -9.62 -32.39 9.82
N LEU A 122 -9.75 -33.38 10.71
CA LEU A 122 -9.23 -33.29 12.07
C LEU A 122 -7.70 -33.11 12.11
N ILE A 123 -7.00 -33.54 11.05
CA ILE A 123 -5.54 -33.41 10.92
C ILE A 123 -5.18 -32.29 9.93
N SER A 124 -5.80 -32.27 8.75
CA SER A 124 -5.43 -31.36 7.66
C SER A 124 -5.72 -29.90 8.00
N SER A 125 -6.90 -29.59 8.54
CA SER A 125 -7.29 -28.21 8.85
C SER A 125 -6.41 -27.56 9.92
N PRO A 126 -6.11 -28.20 11.06
CA PRO A 126 -5.16 -27.66 12.04
C PRO A 126 -3.75 -27.50 11.47
N LEU A 127 -3.29 -28.42 10.62
CA LEU A 127 -1.99 -28.33 9.97
C LEU A 127 -1.90 -27.12 9.02
N ILE A 128 -2.92 -26.92 8.18
CA ILE A 128 -3.00 -25.75 7.28
C ILE A 128 -3.03 -24.46 8.10
N LEU A 129 -3.86 -24.40 9.15
CA LEU A 129 -3.92 -23.25 10.03
C LEU A 129 -2.56 -22.96 10.69
N LEU A 130 -1.85 -23.99 11.15
CA LEU A 130 -0.51 -23.87 11.73
C LEU A 130 0.50 -23.30 10.72
N ILE A 131 0.48 -23.77 9.48
CA ILE A 131 1.34 -23.25 8.41
C ILE A 131 1.03 -21.78 8.16
N CYS A 132 -0.25 -21.43 7.97
CA CYS A 132 -0.69 -20.05 7.76
C CYS A 132 -0.30 -19.12 8.91
N LEU A 133 -0.48 -19.54 10.16
CA LEU A 133 -0.07 -18.78 11.35
C LEU A 133 1.46 -18.66 11.44
N SER A 134 2.21 -19.69 11.04
CA SER A 134 3.67 -19.66 11.02
C SER A 134 4.21 -18.67 9.98
N VAL A 135 3.61 -18.64 8.78
CA VAL A 135 3.91 -17.65 7.75
C VAL A 135 3.57 -16.25 8.24
N TRP A 136 2.40 -16.06 8.86
CA TRP A 136 2.01 -14.79 9.47
C TRP A 136 3.02 -14.35 10.52
N LEU A 137 3.38 -15.23 11.47
CA LEU A 137 4.39 -14.94 12.49
C LEU A 137 5.74 -14.52 11.89
N HIS A 138 6.19 -15.21 10.84
CA HIS A 138 7.45 -14.90 10.15
C HIS A 138 7.42 -13.52 9.48
N VAL A 139 6.36 -13.23 8.72
CA VAL A 139 6.17 -11.93 8.07
C VAL A 139 6.10 -10.81 9.11
N HIS A 140 5.38 -11.02 10.21
CA HIS A 140 5.27 -10.03 11.27
C HIS A 140 6.57 -9.80 12.02
N LYS A 141 7.38 -10.83 12.27
CA LYS A 141 8.72 -10.67 12.83
C LYS A 141 9.61 -9.83 11.92
N LYS A 142 9.56 -10.05 10.61
CA LYS A 142 10.28 -9.22 9.63
C LYS A 142 9.76 -7.79 9.60
N ARG A 143 8.44 -7.59 9.65
CA ARG A 143 7.84 -6.24 9.68
C ARG A 143 8.31 -5.43 10.88
N LEU A 144 8.49 -6.07 12.04
CA LEU A 144 8.94 -5.41 13.27
C LEU A 144 10.39 -4.93 13.22
N SER A 145 11.25 -5.54 12.40
CA SER A 145 12.62 -5.07 12.22
C SER A 145 12.76 -3.96 11.18
N LEU A 146 11.72 -3.70 10.39
CA LEU A 146 11.74 -2.67 9.36
C LEU A 146 11.34 -1.32 9.96
N ILE A 147 12.27 -0.37 9.94
CA ILE A 147 12.02 1.02 10.30
C ILE A 147 11.45 1.72 9.06
N PRO A 148 10.28 2.39 9.16
CA PRO A 148 9.68 3.06 8.01
C PRO A 148 10.53 4.24 7.55
N THR A 149 10.50 4.53 6.26
CA THR A 149 11.03 5.79 5.72
C THR A 149 10.09 6.91 6.17
N ARG A 150 10.61 7.91 6.88
CA ARG A 150 9.77 8.99 7.44
C ARG A 150 10.02 10.30 6.72
N PHE A 151 8.94 10.95 6.33
CA PHE A 151 8.93 12.25 5.70
C PHE A 151 8.53 13.31 6.72
N ASN A 152 9.28 14.41 6.83
CA ASN A 152 8.94 15.53 7.70
C ASN A 152 8.73 16.79 6.87
N ARG A 153 7.47 17.24 6.77
CA ARG A 153 7.08 18.39 5.94
C ARG A 153 7.40 19.74 6.57
N GLN A 154 7.60 19.80 7.89
CA GLN A 154 8.00 21.02 8.60
C GLN A 154 9.49 21.29 8.39
N ARG A 155 10.31 20.24 8.40
CA ARG A 155 11.76 20.31 8.12
C ARG A 155 12.09 20.26 6.63
N ARG A 156 11.16 19.79 5.79
CA ARG A 156 11.38 19.47 4.36
C ARG A 156 12.55 18.51 4.17
N GLU A 157 12.52 17.42 4.94
CA GLU A 157 13.56 16.39 4.98
C GLU A 157 12.93 14.99 5.02
N VAL A 158 13.69 13.99 4.59
CA VAL A 158 13.31 12.58 4.57
C VAL A 158 14.35 11.78 5.34
N CYS A 159 13.89 10.97 6.28
CA CYS A 159 14.70 10.10 7.12
C CYS A 159 14.66 8.67 6.55
N PHE A 160 15.81 8.19 6.08
CA PHE A 160 16.04 6.82 5.69
C PHE A 160 16.77 6.06 6.80
N MET A 161 16.45 4.77 6.93
CA MET A 161 17.22 3.84 7.74
C MET A 161 17.69 2.69 6.83
N PRO A 162 18.88 2.79 6.22
CA PRO A 162 19.42 1.72 5.39
C PRO A 162 19.54 0.41 6.17
N GLU A 163 19.41 -0.72 5.48
CA GLU A 163 19.52 -2.02 6.12
C GLU A 163 20.91 -2.19 6.78
N GLY A 164 20.92 -2.51 8.07
CA GLY A 164 22.15 -2.66 8.85
C GLY A 164 22.79 -1.37 9.35
N ALA A 165 22.23 -0.19 9.04
CA ALA A 165 22.71 1.08 9.57
C ALA A 165 22.29 1.26 11.05
N THR A 166 23.19 1.81 11.87
CA THR A 166 22.90 2.16 13.26
C THR A 166 22.34 3.58 13.41
N GLU A 167 22.60 4.46 12.43
CA GLU A 167 22.18 5.85 12.45
C GLU A 167 21.30 6.18 11.23
N PRO A 168 20.23 6.99 11.43
CA PRO A 168 19.37 7.43 10.34
C PRO A 168 20.10 8.43 9.42
N VAL A 169 19.76 8.40 8.13
CA VAL A 169 20.25 9.34 7.13
C VAL A 169 19.14 10.34 6.79
N PHE A 170 19.41 11.63 6.97
CA PHE A 170 18.49 12.71 6.64
C PHE A 170 18.85 13.29 5.27
N VAL A 171 17.86 13.35 4.39
CA VAL A 171 18.00 13.82 3.02
C VAL A 171 17.07 15.01 2.80
N PRO A 172 17.55 16.15 2.27
CA PRO A 172 16.68 17.26 1.92
C PRO A 172 15.63 16.84 0.89
N TRP A 173 14.38 17.26 1.09
CA TRP A 173 13.24 16.88 0.26
C TRP A 173 13.44 17.21 -1.23
N GLU A 174 14.04 18.35 -1.52
CA GLU A 174 14.25 18.80 -2.92
C GLU A 174 15.41 18.08 -3.62
N SER A 175 16.28 17.40 -2.85
CA SER A 175 17.37 16.56 -3.35
C SER A 175 16.97 15.08 -3.50
N LEU A 176 15.84 14.67 -2.93
CA LEU A 176 15.33 13.30 -3.05
C LEU A 176 15.03 12.98 -4.51
N SER A 177 15.54 11.85 -4.99
CA SER A 177 15.19 11.31 -6.30
C SER A 177 13.96 10.42 -6.18
N ALA A 178 13.06 10.52 -7.16
CA ALA A 178 11.90 9.66 -7.29
C ALA A 178 11.74 9.26 -8.75
N TRP A 179 11.39 8.01 -9.01
CA TRP A 179 11.30 7.48 -10.36
C TRP A 179 10.19 6.43 -10.49
N ILE A 180 9.77 6.23 -11.73
CA ILE A 180 8.85 5.18 -12.14
C ILE A 180 9.58 4.24 -13.08
N ILE A 181 9.41 2.94 -12.82
CA ILE A 181 9.93 1.86 -13.65
C ILE A 181 8.78 1.33 -14.50
N GLU A 182 8.96 1.31 -15.81
CA GLU A 182 8.07 0.62 -16.75
C GLU A 182 8.84 -0.53 -17.41
N ALA A 183 8.51 -1.77 -17.06
CA ALA A 183 9.11 -2.97 -17.63
C ALA A 183 8.10 -3.78 -18.44
N LYS A 184 8.59 -4.47 -19.47
CA LYS A 184 7.82 -5.34 -20.36
C LYS A 184 8.55 -6.67 -20.51
N GLY A 185 7.84 -7.76 -20.24
CA GLY A 185 8.31 -9.12 -20.44
C GLY A 185 7.41 -9.87 -21.41
N ALA A 186 7.99 -10.74 -22.25
CA ALA A 186 7.23 -11.69 -23.04
C ALA A 186 7.22 -13.04 -22.32
N THR A 187 6.03 -13.60 -22.11
CA THR A 187 5.83 -14.96 -21.56
C THR A 187 5.07 -15.81 -22.57
N GLN A 188 5.00 -17.12 -22.35
CA GLN A 188 4.15 -18.02 -23.16
C GLN A 188 2.67 -17.63 -23.13
N PHE A 189 2.25 -16.83 -22.15
CA PHE A 189 0.88 -16.35 -21.96
C PHE A 189 0.67 -14.92 -22.49
N GLY A 190 1.66 -14.33 -23.17
CA GLY A 190 1.59 -13.00 -23.77
C GLY A 190 2.55 -11.98 -23.16
N ILE A 191 2.36 -10.71 -23.54
CA ILE A 191 3.18 -9.59 -23.08
C ILE A 191 2.69 -9.13 -21.71
N HIS A 192 3.55 -9.28 -20.71
CA HIS A 192 3.33 -8.79 -19.35
C HIS A 192 3.98 -7.42 -19.17
N ARG A 193 3.26 -6.46 -18.59
CA ARG A 193 3.79 -5.12 -18.25
C ARG A 193 3.83 -4.98 -16.74
N GLN A 194 4.95 -4.51 -16.23
CA GLN A 194 5.18 -4.29 -14.80
C GLN A 194 5.50 -2.82 -14.59
N TYR A 195 4.95 -2.28 -13.52
CA TYR A 195 5.15 -0.90 -13.11
C TYR A 195 5.72 -0.89 -11.71
N GLY A 196 6.68 -0.01 -11.43
CA GLY A 196 7.22 0.18 -10.10
C GLY A 196 7.42 1.67 -9.83
N MET A 197 7.46 2.03 -8.55
CA MET A 197 7.86 3.36 -8.11
C MET A 197 9.00 3.22 -7.11
N GLY A 198 10.03 4.04 -7.29
CA GLY A 198 11.18 4.12 -6.42
C GLY A 198 11.37 5.53 -5.86
N ILE A 199 11.86 5.60 -4.63
CA ILE A 199 12.40 6.81 -4.03
C ILE A 199 13.79 6.51 -3.49
N GLY A 200 14.69 7.48 -3.51
CA GLY A 200 16.02 7.27 -2.99
C GLY A 200 16.95 8.46 -3.17
N PHE A 201 18.20 8.24 -2.81
CA PHE A 201 19.26 9.23 -2.90
C PHE A 201 20.60 8.53 -3.14
N TYR A 202 21.53 9.27 -3.72
CA TYR A 202 22.89 8.79 -3.93
C TYR A 202 23.76 9.16 -2.72
N GLN A 203 24.50 8.18 -2.21
CA GLN A 203 25.55 8.38 -1.22
C GLN A 203 26.88 7.97 -1.87
N GLY A 204 27.60 8.95 -2.42
CA GLY A 204 28.71 8.67 -3.33
C GLY A 204 28.20 8.00 -4.60
N GLU A 205 28.73 6.82 -4.94
CA GLU A 205 28.29 6.04 -6.10
C GLU A 205 27.14 5.06 -5.77
N THR A 206 26.79 4.89 -4.50
CA THR A 206 25.78 3.90 -4.06
C THR A 206 24.39 4.54 -4.02
N LEU A 207 23.44 3.94 -4.74
CA LEU A 207 22.03 4.32 -4.67
C LEU A 207 21.35 3.62 -3.48
N ILE A 208 20.92 4.39 -2.49
CA ILE A 208 20.06 3.90 -1.42
C ILE A 208 18.63 4.21 -1.82
N SER A 209 17.83 3.16 -2.04
CA SER A 209 16.48 3.30 -2.56
C SER A 209 15.48 2.36 -1.89
N GLN A 210 14.22 2.75 -1.99
CA GLN A 210 13.08 1.94 -1.64
C GLN A 210 12.15 1.89 -2.85
N GLU A 211 11.92 0.69 -3.36
CA GLU A 211 11.11 0.45 -4.55
C GLU A 211 9.96 -0.50 -4.24
N PHE A 212 8.82 -0.29 -4.87
CA PHE A 212 7.65 -1.17 -4.75
C PHE A 212 6.91 -1.30 -6.08
N GLN A 213 6.23 -2.44 -6.23
CA GLN A 213 5.45 -2.75 -7.42
C GLN A 213 4.12 -1.99 -7.40
N CYS A 214 3.72 -1.49 -8.56
CA CYS A 214 2.49 -0.75 -8.80
C CYS A 214 1.62 -1.50 -9.80
N ALA A 215 0.30 -1.48 -9.60
CA ALA A 215 -0.64 -2.14 -10.53
C ALA A 215 -0.80 -1.39 -11.87
N GLY A 216 -0.27 -0.16 -11.99
CA GLY A 216 -0.33 0.64 -13.21
C GLY A 216 0.56 1.87 -13.16
N LEU A 217 0.84 2.44 -14.33
CA LEU A 217 1.64 3.67 -14.48
C LEU A 217 1.00 4.86 -13.76
N GLU A 218 -0.28 5.10 -14.00
CA GLU A 218 -1.02 6.20 -13.37
C GLU A 218 -1.05 6.07 -11.85
N LEU A 219 -1.19 4.83 -11.35
CA LEU A 219 -1.09 4.57 -9.91
C LEU A 219 0.30 4.90 -9.40
N ALA A 220 1.39 4.49 -10.08
CA ALA A 220 2.75 4.84 -9.66
C ALA A 220 2.94 6.37 -9.54
N ILE A 221 2.43 7.15 -10.50
CA ILE A 221 2.43 8.63 -10.42
C ILE A 221 1.58 9.11 -9.24
N SER A 222 0.42 8.51 -9.00
CA SER A 222 -0.49 8.86 -7.90
C SER A 222 0.10 8.59 -6.51
N HIS A 223 0.92 7.54 -6.36
CA HIS A 223 1.67 7.25 -5.13
C HIS A 223 2.71 8.33 -4.85
N TRP A 224 3.45 8.75 -5.88
CA TRP A 224 4.37 9.87 -5.75
C TRP A 224 3.64 11.16 -5.40
N GLU A 225 2.51 11.43 -6.05
CA GLU A 225 1.70 12.61 -5.80
C GLU A 225 1.13 12.64 -4.38
N ALA A 226 0.81 11.48 -3.78
CA ALA A 226 0.41 11.42 -2.37
C ALA A 226 1.55 11.85 -1.44
N ILE A 227 2.79 11.40 -1.68
CA ILE A 227 3.97 11.79 -0.91
C ILE A 227 4.27 13.28 -1.10
N ARG A 228 4.31 13.74 -2.36
CA ARG A 228 4.57 15.14 -2.70
C ARG A 228 3.49 16.04 -2.13
N GLY A 229 2.22 15.69 -2.30
CA GLY A 229 1.08 16.45 -1.82
C GLY A 229 1.11 16.62 -0.30
N TYR A 230 1.54 15.60 0.44
CA TYR A 230 1.78 15.71 1.88
C TYR A 230 2.90 16.72 2.21
N MET A 231 4.05 16.60 1.54
CA MET A 231 5.22 17.46 1.76
C MET A 231 4.98 18.93 1.39
N GLU A 232 4.11 19.19 0.42
CA GLU A 232 3.75 20.53 -0.05
C GLU A 232 2.45 21.07 0.58
N TYR A 233 1.92 20.43 1.63
CA TYR A 233 0.68 20.82 2.34
C TYR A 233 -0.60 20.84 1.47
N GLU A 234 -0.57 20.19 0.30
CA GLU A 234 -1.72 20.06 -0.60
C GLU A 234 -2.65 18.92 -0.15
N VAL A 235 -2.09 17.89 0.48
CA VAL A 235 -2.82 16.75 1.07
C VAL A 235 -2.63 16.77 2.58
N ASN A 236 -3.72 16.90 3.33
CA ASN A 236 -3.71 16.99 4.80
C ASN A 236 -4.54 15.92 5.49
N ASP A 237 -5.20 15.04 4.74
CA ASP A 237 -6.03 13.98 5.29
C ASP A 237 -5.64 12.64 4.67
N LEU A 238 -5.30 11.66 5.52
CA LEU A 238 -4.92 10.31 5.11
C LEU A 238 -6.08 9.60 4.40
N LYS A 239 -7.31 9.85 4.84
CA LYS A 239 -8.48 9.20 4.25
C LYS A 239 -8.68 9.61 2.79
N SER A 240 -8.39 10.87 2.46
CA SER A 240 -8.48 11.39 1.08
C SER A 240 -7.60 10.66 0.07
N ILE A 241 -6.53 9.99 0.52
CA ILE A 241 -5.56 9.29 -0.33
C ILE A 241 -5.66 7.76 -0.25
N GLN A 242 -6.41 7.20 0.70
CA GLN A 242 -6.53 5.74 0.88
C GLN A 242 -7.93 5.20 0.56
N ASP A 243 -9.00 5.94 0.87
CA ASP A 243 -10.37 5.43 0.75
C ASP A 243 -10.98 5.67 -0.64
N LEU A 244 -10.52 4.91 -1.64
CA LEU A 244 -11.09 4.97 -3.00
C LEU A 244 -12.55 4.48 -3.06
N GLN A 245 -12.96 3.64 -2.10
CA GLN A 245 -14.28 3.01 -2.13
C GLN A 245 -15.32 3.76 -1.31
N TYR A 246 -14.94 4.83 -0.60
CA TYR A 246 -15.78 5.56 0.35
C TYR A 246 -16.43 4.63 1.38
N LEU A 247 -15.64 3.69 1.90
CA LEU A 247 -16.07 2.73 2.91
C LEU A 247 -15.82 3.24 4.34
N GLN A 248 -14.95 4.22 4.52
CA GLN A 248 -14.71 4.85 5.82
C GLN A 248 -15.70 6.01 6.03
N GLY A 249 -16.30 6.08 7.21
CA GLY A 249 -17.10 7.20 7.68
C GLY A 249 -16.22 8.39 8.10
N PRO A 250 -16.78 9.59 8.30
CA PRO A 250 -16.00 10.78 8.67
C PRO A 250 -15.17 10.63 9.95
N ASP A 251 -15.70 9.90 10.94
CA ASP A 251 -15.08 9.71 12.26
C ASP A 251 -14.36 8.36 12.42
N ASP A 252 -14.20 7.61 11.33
CA ASP A 252 -13.59 6.28 11.39
C ASP A 252 -12.06 6.33 11.42
N PRO A 253 -11.42 5.37 12.11
CA PRO A 253 -9.97 5.20 12.04
C PRO A 253 -9.48 4.97 10.60
N PRO A 254 -8.23 5.35 10.27
CA PRO A 254 -7.70 5.23 8.91
C PRO A 254 -7.37 3.78 8.51
N HIS A 255 -7.32 2.84 9.45
CA HIS A 255 -7.05 1.43 9.20
C HIS A 255 -8.35 0.64 8.98
N GLU A 256 -8.30 -0.52 8.32
CA GLU A 256 -9.48 -1.40 8.25
C GLU A 256 -9.85 -1.99 9.62
N GLY A 257 -11.12 -2.37 9.83
CA GLY A 257 -11.56 -2.93 11.10
C GLY A 257 -13.06 -3.17 11.21
N LEU A 258 -13.59 -3.19 12.43
CA LEU A 258 -15.00 -3.47 12.68
C LEU A 258 -15.92 -2.38 12.10
N HIS A 259 -15.44 -1.14 12.05
CA HIS A 259 -16.17 -0.02 11.46
C HIS A 259 -16.37 -0.19 9.95
N THR A 260 -15.34 -0.64 9.20
CA THR A 260 -15.48 -0.89 7.76
C THR A 260 -16.52 -1.97 7.48
N PHE A 261 -16.55 -3.03 8.29
CA PHE A 261 -17.60 -4.06 8.21
C PHE A 261 -19.01 -3.49 8.47
N ARG A 262 -19.17 -2.64 9.50
CA ARG A 262 -20.46 -2.01 9.83
C ARG A 262 -20.92 -1.08 8.71
N ASN A 263 -20.01 -0.29 8.14
CA ASN A 263 -20.30 0.61 7.03
C ASN A 263 -20.65 -0.14 5.76
N ALA A 264 -19.89 -1.19 5.42
CA ALA A 264 -20.19 -2.05 4.28
C ALA A 264 -21.57 -2.70 4.42
N ARG A 265 -21.94 -3.15 5.63
CA ARG A 265 -23.27 -3.69 5.93
C ARG A 265 -24.37 -2.64 5.79
N ALA A 266 -24.17 -1.44 6.33
CA ALA A 266 -25.14 -0.34 6.25
C ALA A 266 -25.37 0.08 4.79
N ARG A 267 -24.28 0.27 4.03
CA ARG A 267 -24.32 0.60 2.60
C ARG A 267 -24.99 -0.49 1.78
N MET A 268 -24.70 -1.76 2.05
CA MET A 268 -25.39 -2.87 1.39
C MET A 268 -26.91 -2.81 1.63
N HIS A 269 -27.35 -2.61 2.87
CA HIS A 269 -28.78 -2.49 3.17
C HIS A 269 -29.42 -1.29 2.48
N GLN A 270 -28.72 -0.15 2.44
CA GLN A 270 -29.17 1.03 1.71
C GLN A 270 -29.34 0.72 0.22
N GLN A 271 -28.34 0.11 -0.42
CA GLN A 271 -28.42 -0.28 -1.84
C GLN A 271 -29.55 -1.26 -2.13
N ILE A 272 -29.87 -2.16 -1.19
CA ILE A 272 -31.01 -3.09 -1.32
C ILE A 272 -32.34 -2.34 -1.20
N ARG A 273 -32.45 -1.38 -0.27
CA ARG A 273 -33.66 -0.54 -0.12
C ARG A 273 -33.90 0.35 -1.34
N GLU A 274 -32.84 0.86 -1.93
CA GLU A 274 -32.87 1.70 -3.14
C GLU A 274 -32.98 0.89 -4.44
N GLY A 275 -33.04 -0.44 -4.37
CA GLY A 275 -33.17 -1.30 -5.55
C GLY A 275 -31.90 -1.41 -6.43
N ARG A 276 -30.78 -0.80 -6.02
CA ARG A 276 -29.49 -0.90 -6.74
C ARG A 276 -28.80 -2.26 -6.56
N ARG A 277 -29.17 -3.00 -5.52
CA ARG A 277 -28.61 -4.31 -5.20
C ARG A 277 -29.73 -5.30 -4.87
N SER A 278 -29.61 -6.54 -5.35
CA SER A 278 -30.61 -7.57 -5.08
C SER A 278 -30.51 -8.10 -3.64
N ARG A 279 -31.65 -8.56 -3.09
CA ARG A 279 -31.68 -9.24 -1.79
C ARG A 279 -30.82 -10.52 -1.79
N LEU A 280 -30.76 -11.22 -2.94
CA LEU A 280 -29.90 -12.39 -3.13
C LEU A 280 -28.42 -12.05 -2.95
N SER A 281 -27.97 -10.91 -3.49
CA SER A 281 -26.60 -10.43 -3.27
C SER A 281 -26.32 -10.09 -1.80
N GLY A 282 -27.34 -9.65 -1.05
CA GLY A 282 -27.24 -9.47 0.41
C GLY A 282 -27.12 -10.79 1.16
N PHE A 283 -27.89 -11.81 0.77
CA PHE A 283 -27.78 -13.17 1.32
C PHE A 283 -26.37 -13.74 1.15
N PHE A 284 -25.81 -13.68 -0.06
CA PHE A 284 -24.45 -14.18 -0.30
C PHE A 284 -23.37 -13.38 0.43
N TRP A 285 -23.57 -12.07 0.64
CA TRP A 285 -22.67 -11.27 1.46
C TRP A 285 -22.65 -11.77 2.91
N TYR A 286 -23.81 -12.09 3.49
CA TYR A 286 -23.87 -12.67 4.83
C TYR A 286 -23.29 -14.07 4.89
N LEU A 287 -23.59 -14.92 3.90
CA LEU A 287 -23.03 -16.25 3.80
C LEU A 287 -21.50 -16.19 3.80
N TYR A 288 -20.90 -15.37 2.93
CA TYR A 288 -19.45 -15.16 2.89
C TYR A 288 -18.87 -14.76 4.26
N HIS A 289 -19.50 -13.83 4.97
CA HIS A 289 -19.01 -13.41 6.27
C HIS A 289 -19.19 -14.49 7.34
N VAL A 290 -20.29 -15.24 7.36
CA VAL A 290 -20.46 -16.38 8.29
C VAL A 290 -19.38 -17.43 8.04
N MET A 291 -19.13 -17.77 6.77
CA MET A 291 -18.10 -18.71 6.36
C MET A 291 -16.68 -18.27 6.76
N THR A 292 -16.45 -16.96 6.90
CA THR A 292 -15.16 -16.37 7.26
C THR A 292 -15.09 -15.91 8.72
N LEU A 293 -15.86 -16.54 9.62
CA LEU A 293 -15.88 -16.25 11.06
C LEU A 293 -16.37 -14.82 11.42
N TRP A 294 -17.26 -14.29 10.59
CA TRP A 294 -18.00 -13.06 10.78
C TRP A 294 -17.09 -11.84 11.02
N THR A 295 -17.19 -11.22 12.20
CA THR A 295 -16.40 -10.04 12.57
C THR A 295 -15.06 -10.39 13.23
N ILE A 296 -14.73 -11.67 13.41
CA ILE A 296 -13.48 -12.07 14.08
C ILE A 296 -12.25 -11.56 13.30
N PRO A 297 -12.14 -11.71 11.96
CA PRO A 297 -11.02 -11.14 11.20
C PRO A 297 -10.84 -9.64 11.41
N ASN A 298 -11.95 -8.88 11.45
CA ASN A 298 -11.94 -7.43 11.67
C ASN A 298 -11.41 -7.05 13.06
N ARG A 299 -11.70 -7.86 14.09
CA ARG A 299 -11.17 -7.62 15.44
C ARG A 299 -9.69 -7.99 15.54
N LEU A 300 -9.25 -8.99 14.80
CA LEU A 300 -7.85 -9.42 14.75
C LEU A 300 -6.98 -8.35 14.10
N VAL A 301 -7.41 -7.74 12.99
CA VAL A 301 -6.66 -6.64 12.38
C VAL A 301 -6.59 -5.42 13.31
N GLU A 302 -7.67 -5.08 14.03
CA GLU A 302 -7.64 -3.98 15.01
C GLU A 302 -6.72 -4.27 16.19
N TRP A 303 -6.68 -5.52 16.66
CA TRP A 303 -5.72 -5.94 17.69
C TRP A 303 -4.28 -5.84 17.19
N GLU A 304 -4.06 -6.22 15.94
CA GLU A 304 -2.77 -6.24 15.29
C GLU A 304 -2.21 -4.83 15.06
N VAL A 305 -3.05 -3.91 14.58
CA VAL A 305 -2.72 -2.48 14.46
C VAL A 305 -2.28 -1.93 15.82
N ARG A 306 -3.10 -2.11 16.86
CA ARG A 306 -2.77 -1.64 18.23
C ARG A 306 -1.47 -2.26 18.77
N ARG A 307 -1.22 -3.54 18.47
CA ARG A 307 0.02 -4.22 18.85
C ARG A 307 1.22 -3.61 18.15
N LEU A 308 1.14 -3.37 16.84
CA LEU A 308 2.24 -2.86 16.04
C LEU A 308 2.52 -1.38 16.30
N GLU A 309 1.49 -0.56 16.55
CA GLU A 309 1.69 0.82 17.02
C GLU A 309 2.48 0.87 18.33
N ARG A 310 2.18 -0.04 19.27
CA ARG A 310 2.89 -0.11 20.55
C ARG A 310 4.35 -0.53 20.37
N ILE A 311 4.61 -1.58 19.59
CA ILE A 311 5.97 -2.10 19.38
C ILE A 311 6.79 -1.15 18.49
N GLY A 312 6.18 -0.61 17.43
CA GLY A 312 6.83 0.32 16.51
C GLY A 312 7.33 1.58 17.20
N LYS A 313 6.54 2.16 18.12
CA LYS A 313 6.99 3.31 18.94
C LYS A 313 8.24 3.01 19.77
N GLN A 314 8.39 1.77 20.24
CA GLN A 314 9.53 1.33 21.05
C GLN A 314 10.78 1.02 20.20
N ALA A 315 10.61 0.59 18.95
CA ALA A 315 11.69 0.18 18.07
C ALA A 315 12.38 1.34 17.32
N LEU A 316 11.78 2.53 17.29
CA LEU A 316 12.33 3.69 16.60
C LEU A 316 13.59 4.22 17.31
N PRO A 317 14.69 4.52 16.58
CA PRO A 317 15.88 5.15 17.15
C PRO A 317 15.56 6.51 17.77
N GLU A 318 16.25 6.86 18.86
CA GLU A 318 16.00 8.12 19.59
C GLU A 318 16.18 9.35 18.70
N VAL A 319 17.23 9.35 17.88
CA VAL A 319 17.53 10.44 16.91
C VAL A 319 16.35 10.68 15.96
N MET A 320 15.72 9.60 15.49
CA MET A 320 14.56 9.71 14.59
C MET A 320 13.33 10.20 15.36
N ARG A 321 13.15 9.81 16.63
CA ARG A 321 12.05 10.28 17.48
C ARG A 321 12.15 11.78 17.74
N GLU A 322 13.31 12.25 18.18
CA GLU A 322 13.57 13.68 18.42
C GLU A 322 13.41 14.52 17.15
N TRP A 323 13.90 14.02 16.01
CA TRP A 323 13.73 14.69 14.71
C TRP A 323 12.25 14.79 14.28
N SER A 324 11.41 13.87 14.74
CA SER A 324 9.97 13.80 14.43
C SER A 324 9.10 14.72 15.28
N GLU A 325 9.64 15.32 16.35
CA GLU A 325 8.91 16.27 17.18
C GLU A 325 8.56 17.55 16.39
N PRO A 326 7.37 18.14 16.65
CA PRO A 326 6.89 19.28 15.89
C PRO A 326 7.75 20.53 16.16
N LEU A 327 8.03 21.27 15.09
CA LEU A 327 8.72 22.54 15.15
C LEU A 327 7.74 23.72 15.28
N PRO A 328 8.15 24.81 15.96
CA PRO A 328 7.46 26.10 15.86
C PRO A 328 7.35 26.55 14.41
N LYS A 329 6.22 27.19 14.05
CA LYS A 329 5.91 27.60 12.66
C LYS A 329 6.97 28.52 12.06
N GLU A 330 7.64 29.30 12.89
CA GLU A 330 8.71 30.22 12.51
C GLU A 330 9.96 29.48 12.01
N GLN A 331 10.14 28.22 12.42
CA GLN A 331 11.28 27.37 12.06
C GLN A 331 10.97 26.43 10.90
N TRP A 332 9.78 26.51 10.30
CA TRP A 332 9.42 25.65 9.18
C TRP A 332 10.25 26.02 7.95
N ALA A 333 10.87 25.00 7.36
CA ALA A 333 11.60 25.13 6.12
C ALA A 333 10.65 25.50 4.98
N LYS A 334 11.09 26.41 4.12
CA LYS A 334 10.30 26.90 2.97
C LYS A 334 10.76 26.24 1.67
N PRO A 335 9.85 26.04 0.70
CA PRO A 335 10.24 25.61 -0.64
C PRO A 335 11.23 26.58 -1.28
N SER A 336 12.15 26.06 -2.11
CA SER A 336 13.04 26.93 -2.89
C SER A 336 12.27 27.75 -3.93
N GLU A 337 12.82 28.92 -4.28
CA GLU A 337 12.26 29.77 -5.34
C GLU A 337 12.25 29.05 -6.70
N GLU A 338 13.24 28.20 -6.95
CA GLU A 338 13.30 27.37 -8.15
C GLU A 338 12.12 26.40 -8.21
N LEU A 339 11.86 25.65 -7.14
CA LEU A 339 10.74 24.71 -7.08
C LEU A 339 9.40 25.43 -7.30
N LEU A 340 9.19 26.60 -6.67
CA LEU A 340 7.98 27.38 -6.85
C LEU A 340 7.79 27.85 -8.30
N ARG A 341 8.86 28.41 -8.89
CA ARG A 341 8.88 28.89 -10.28
C ARG A 341 8.56 27.77 -11.26
N LEU A 342 9.23 26.63 -11.16
CA LEU A 342 9.03 25.49 -12.05
C LEU A 342 7.65 24.84 -11.84
N SER A 343 7.19 24.73 -10.60
CA SER A 343 5.85 24.22 -10.29
C SER A 343 4.75 25.07 -10.92
N GLU A 344 4.90 26.39 -10.91
CA GLU A 344 3.94 27.28 -11.57
C GLU A 344 3.96 27.12 -13.11
N GLN A 345 5.15 26.99 -13.71
CA GLN A 345 5.28 26.73 -15.15
C GLN A 345 4.61 25.40 -15.54
N VAL A 346 4.85 24.33 -14.79
CA VAL A 346 4.20 23.03 -14.97
C VAL A 346 2.67 23.17 -14.91
N ARG A 347 2.13 23.82 -13.87
CA ARG A 347 0.68 24.03 -13.73
C ARG A 347 0.09 24.81 -14.90
N ARG A 348 0.79 25.84 -15.41
CA ARG A 348 0.38 26.62 -16.58
C ARG A 348 0.39 25.79 -17.86
N MET A 349 1.42 24.95 -18.07
CA MET A 349 1.50 24.08 -19.25
C MET A 349 0.44 22.99 -19.21
N HIS A 350 0.22 22.36 -18.06
CA HIS A 350 -0.82 21.37 -17.88
C HIS A 350 -2.22 21.95 -18.17
N LYS A 351 -2.53 23.16 -17.68
CA LYS A 351 -3.78 23.86 -18.00
C LYS A 351 -3.98 24.11 -19.50
N ARG A 352 -2.90 24.35 -20.25
CA ARG A 352 -2.93 24.56 -21.71
C ARG A 352 -3.02 23.24 -22.48
N GLN A 353 -2.43 22.18 -21.96
CA GLN A 353 -2.28 20.88 -22.62
C GLN A 353 -2.61 19.73 -21.65
N PRO A 354 -3.89 19.56 -21.26
CA PRO A 354 -4.28 18.61 -20.21
C PRO A 354 -4.06 17.14 -20.60
N HIS A 355 -4.02 16.82 -21.90
CA HIS A 355 -3.80 15.45 -22.38
C HIS A 355 -2.33 15.09 -22.57
N ARG A 356 -1.42 16.04 -22.36
CA ARG A 356 0.00 15.78 -22.56
C ARG A 356 0.56 15.02 -21.35
N PRO A 357 1.36 13.96 -21.56
CA PRO A 357 1.98 13.23 -20.45
C PRO A 357 2.80 14.16 -19.57
N VAL A 358 2.58 14.07 -18.26
CA VAL A 358 3.23 14.94 -17.25
C VAL A 358 4.76 14.89 -17.33
N THR A 359 5.32 13.72 -17.63
CA THR A 359 6.76 13.50 -17.74
C THR A 359 7.37 14.28 -18.90
N GLN A 360 6.63 14.47 -20.00
CA GLN A 360 7.06 15.32 -21.11
C GLN A 360 6.99 16.81 -20.77
N ILE A 361 6.04 17.21 -19.92
CA ILE A 361 5.95 18.59 -19.41
C ILE A 361 7.16 18.86 -18.51
N PHE A 362 7.49 17.94 -17.60
CA PHE A 362 8.66 18.06 -16.72
C PHE A 362 9.95 18.19 -17.54
N ALA A 363 10.16 17.30 -18.51
CA ALA A 363 11.33 17.32 -19.37
C ALA A 363 11.48 18.64 -20.15
N GLU A 364 10.37 19.29 -20.53
CA GLU A 364 10.41 20.59 -21.20
C GLU A 364 10.69 21.74 -20.23
N VAL A 365 10.04 21.75 -19.07
CA VAL A 365 10.23 22.78 -18.04
C VAL A 365 11.67 22.74 -17.49
N CYS A 366 12.19 21.56 -17.19
CA CYS A 366 13.56 21.40 -16.68
C CYS A 366 14.63 21.74 -17.73
N ARG A 367 14.39 21.47 -19.03
CA ARG A 367 15.32 21.90 -20.10
C ARG A 367 15.38 23.42 -20.21
N ARG A 368 14.22 24.08 -20.27
CA ARG A 368 14.10 25.56 -20.35
C ARG A 368 14.63 26.31 -19.13
N ALA A 369 14.91 25.61 -18.03
CA ALA A 369 15.46 26.22 -16.81
C ALA A 369 16.99 26.26 -16.81
N VAL A 370 17.63 25.46 -17.67
CA VAL A 370 19.09 25.37 -17.83
C VAL A 370 19.58 26.31 -18.95
N ASP A 371 18.73 26.55 -19.95
CA ASP A 371 18.91 27.56 -21.01
C ASP A 371 18.59 28.98 -20.50
#